data_AF-A0A6G7XK49-F1
#
_entry.id   AF-A0A6G7XK49-F1
#
_cell.length_a   1.000
_cell.length_b   1.000
_cell.length_c   1.000
_cell.angle_alpha   90.00
_cell.angle_beta   90.00
_cell.angle_gamma   90.00
#
_symmetry.space_group_name_H-M   'P 1'
#
loop_
_entity.id
_entity.type
_entity.pdbx_description
1 polymer ?
#
loop_
_entity_poly.entity_id
_entity_poly.type
_entity_poly.pdbx_seq_one_letter_code
_entity_poly.pdbx_strand_id
1 'polypeptide(L)'
;MELGKLLAAELEQTDTLGRWIAHYLAERMTSLEQKTGSARDTAEAEIADLILRLWSLRRQLPGDRLPLAEVDEVEAAIERLTPGRRPWAYFGAFATDTEPSPEETETRTTLKAAQLVDRLAGDLVHGLIGRAAALAVEDGAAWTKQAEKIGDGALRTLRRVCFAASGSEDDAESPDWKNEVLRRAMALSSVVSTLVTTLEAEGQELPGDIRG
;
A
#
# COMPACT_ATOMS: atom_id res chain seq x y z
N MET A 1 2.36 -22.69 14.66
CA MET A 1 2.79 -23.88 13.89
C MET A 1 2.58 -23.73 12.39
N GLU A 2 1.38 -23.38 11.89
CA GLU A 2 1.15 -23.25 10.42
C GLU A 2 2.10 -22.30 9.70
N LEU A 3 2.43 -21.15 10.30
CA LEU A 3 3.43 -20.24 9.75
C LEU A 3 4.80 -20.90 9.53
N GLY A 4 5.22 -21.76 10.46
CA GLY A 4 6.46 -22.51 10.35
C GLY A 4 6.43 -23.52 9.19
N LYS A 5 5.28 -24.14 8.91
CA LYS A 5 5.13 -25.04 7.75
C LYS A 5 5.27 -24.28 6.44
N LEU A 6 4.64 -23.11 6.33
CA LEU A 6 4.75 -22.26 5.14
C LEU A 6 6.19 -21.81 4.92
N LEU A 7 6.88 -21.35 5.98
CA LEU A 7 8.29 -20.95 5.90
C LEU A 7 9.20 -22.11 5.47
N ALA A 8 9.01 -23.29 6.05
CA ALA A 8 9.78 -24.47 5.66
C ALA A 8 9.55 -24.85 4.19
N ALA A 9 8.31 -24.79 3.72
CA ALA A 9 7.96 -25.13 2.33
C ALA A 9 8.62 -24.19 1.31
N GLU A 10 8.63 -22.88 1.56
CA GLU A 10 9.32 -21.94 0.67
C GLU A 10 10.83 -22.09 0.74
N LEU A 11 11.40 -22.14 1.95
CA LEU A 11 12.85 -22.23 2.14
C LEU A 11 13.45 -23.51 1.53
N GLU A 12 12.69 -24.60 1.45
CA GLU A 12 13.11 -25.83 0.77
C GLU A 12 13.41 -25.62 -0.73
N GLN A 13 12.76 -24.64 -1.38
CA GLN A 13 12.92 -24.34 -2.80
C GLN A 13 14.08 -23.37 -3.10
N THR A 14 14.93 -23.07 -2.12
CA THR A 14 15.93 -22.01 -2.20
C THR A 14 17.36 -22.56 -2.21
N ASP A 15 18.33 -21.75 -1.77
CA ASP A 15 19.73 -22.13 -1.77
C ASP A 15 20.06 -23.17 -0.68
N THR A 16 21.34 -23.55 -0.59
CA THR A 16 21.76 -24.57 0.38
C THR A 16 21.45 -24.14 1.81
N LEU A 17 21.58 -22.85 2.14
CA LEU A 17 21.27 -22.36 3.48
C LEU A 17 19.78 -22.43 3.79
N GLY A 18 18.92 -21.96 2.88
CA GLY A 18 17.48 -22.00 3.08
C GLY A 18 16.95 -23.43 3.25
N ARG A 19 17.42 -24.38 2.45
CA ARG A 19 17.10 -25.81 2.65
C ARG A 19 17.52 -26.34 4.02
N TRP A 20 18.69 -25.94 4.53
CA TRP A 20 19.13 -26.33 5.87
C TRP A 20 18.19 -25.77 6.94
N ILE A 21 17.75 -24.53 6.81
CA ILE A 21 16.78 -23.90 7.71
C ILE A 21 15.43 -24.62 7.63
N ALA A 22 14.96 -24.97 6.42
CA ALA A 22 13.73 -25.72 6.19
C ALA A 22 13.74 -27.08 6.89
N HIS A 23 14.79 -27.87 6.66
CA HIS A 23 14.96 -29.18 7.31
C HIS A 23 15.06 -29.05 8.83
N TYR A 24 15.84 -28.09 9.34
CA TYR A 24 15.96 -27.86 10.78
C TYR A 24 14.61 -27.52 11.40
N LEU A 25 13.84 -26.62 10.78
CA LEU A 25 12.51 -26.24 11.26
C LEU A 25 11.56 -27.44 11.23
N ALA A 26 11.56 -28.22 10.14
CA ALA A 26 10.73 -29.42 10.01
C ALA A 26 11.08 -30.47 11.08
N GLU A 27 12.36 -30.75 11.31
CA GLU A 27 12.83 -31.69 12.32
C GLU A 27 12.38 -31.27 13.73
N ARG A 28 12.54 -29.99 14.07
CA ARG A 28 12.10 -29.44 15.36
C ARG A 28 10.59 -29.60 15.55
N MET A 29 9.81 -29.34 14.50
CA MET A 29 8.34 -29.48 14.53
C MET A 29 7.91 -30.95 14.67
N THR A 30 8.53 -31.89 13.96
CA THR A 30 8.25 -33.33 14.10
C THR A 30 8.66 -33.86 15.47
N SER A 31 9.78 -33.39 16.03
CA SER A 31 10.22 -33.76 17.38
C SER A 31 9.21 -33.31 18.44
N LEU A 32 8.56 -32.16 18.27
CA LEU A 32 7.50 -31.69 19.18
C LEU A 32 6.33 -32.66 19.24
N GLU A 33 5.93 -33.25 18.11
CA GLU A 33 4.80 -34.19 18.04
C GLU A 33 5.02 -35.43 18.92
N GLN A 34 6.27 -35.82 19.15
CA GLN A 34 6.67 -36.96 19.96
C GLN A 34 6.80 -36.64 21.46
N LYS A 35 6.79 -35.36 21.85
CA LYS A 35 6.93 -34.91 23.24
C LYS A 35 5.56 -34.74 23.92
N THR A 36 5.53 -35.00 25.23
CA THR A 36 4.34 -34.86 26.08
C THR A 36 4.65 -34.12 27.38
N GLY A 37 3.62 -33.53 28.01
CA GLY A 37 3.74 -32.79 29.27
C GLY A 37 4.64 -31.55 29.16
N SER A 38 5.30 -31.18 30.26
CA SER A 38 6.12 -29.95 30.36
C SER A 38 7.27 -29.88 29.33
N ALA A 39 7.79 -31.03 28.89
CA ALA A 39 8.81 -31.09 27.84
C ALA A 39 8.27 -30.68 26.46
N ARG A 40 6.97 -30.89 26.21
CA ARG A 40 6.28 -30.42 25.01
C ARG A 40 6.11 -28.92 25.06
N ASP A 41 5.59 -28.38 26.16
CA ASP A 41 5.32 -26.94 26.30
C ASP A 41 6.60 -26.10 26.11
N THR A 42 7.71 -26.56 26.70
CA THR A 42 9.02 -25.92 26.55
C THR A 42 9.48 -25.95 25.08
N ALA A 43 9.39 -27.11 24.42
CA ALA A 43 9.78 -27.24 23.03
C ALA A 43 8.88 -26.43 22.08
N GLU A 44 7.59 -26.30 22.40
CA GLU A 44 6.65 -25.49 21.63
C GLU A 44 7.01 -24.00 21.71
N ALA A 45 7.36 -23.51 22.90
CA ALA A 45 7.82 -22.13 23.08
C ALA A 45 9.11 -21.84 22.30
N GLU A 46 10.08 -22.76 22.33
CA GLU A 46 11.32 -22.63 21.55
C GLU A 46 11.07 -22.60 20.04
N ILE A 47 10.17 -23.45 19.55
CA ILE A 47 9.82 -23.49 18.12
C ILE A 47 9.06 -22.23 17.72
N ALA A 48 8.16 -21.73 18.58
CA ALA A 48 7.46 -20.47 18.33
C ALA A 48 8.44 -19.30 18.24
N ASP A 49 9.40 -19.20 19.16
CA ASP A 49 10.45 -18.17 19.13
C ASP A 49 11.28 -18.25 17.85
N LEU A 50 11.68 -19.45 17.44
CA LEU A 50 12.40 -19.67 16.18
C LEU A 50 11.60 -19.20 14.96
N ILE A 51 10.31 -19.54 14.89
CA ILE A 51 9.43 -19.12 13.80
C ILE A 51 9.30 -17.59 13.77
N LEU A 52 9.13 -16.94 14.92
CA LEU A 52 9.01 -15.48 15.00
C LEU A 52 10.31 -14.78 14.61
N ARG A 53 11.47 -15.32 14.98
CA ARG A 53 12.77 -14.80 14.54
C ARG A 53 12.94 -14.92 13.03
N LEU A 54 12.64 -16.08 12.45
CA LEU A 54 12.67 -16.28 11.01
C LEU A 54 11.71 -15.32 10.29
N TRP A 55 10.51 -15.15 10.83
CA TRP A 55 9.52 -14.21 10.30
C TRP A 55 10.02 -12.76 10.32
N SER A 56 10.71 -12.34 11.39
CA SER A 56 11.28 -10.99 11.48
C SER A 56 12.34 -10.71 10.41
N LEU A 57 12.97 -11.76 9.89
CA LEU A 57 13.97 -11.72 8.83
C LEU A 57 13.39 -11.98 7.44
N ARG A 58 12.05 -12.07 7.27
CA ARG A 58 11.41 -12.50 6.03
C ARG A 58 11.91 -11.79 4.76
N ARG A 59 12.25 -10.50 4.86
CA ARG A 59 12.73 -9.67 3.73
C ARG A 59 14.16 -9.97 3.29
N GLN A 60 14.90 -10.72 4.11
CA GLN A 60 16.30 -11.08 3.90
C GLN A 60 16.47 -12.58 3.67
N LEU A 61 15.38 -13.34 3.67
CA LEU A 61 15.44 -14.78 3.41
C LEU A 61 15.90 -15.03 1.97
N PRO A 62 16.65 -16.12 1.73
CA PRO A 62 16.97 -16.52 0.36
C PRO A 62 15.69 -16.93 -0.37
N GLY A 63 15.62 -16.66 -1.68
CA GLY A 63 14.52 -17.12 -2.54
C GLY A 63 13.91 -16.03 -3.42
N ASP A 64 13.34 -16.44 -4.54
CA ASP A 64 12.68 -15.53 -5.51
C ASP A 64 11.26 -15.12 -5.06
N ARG A 65 10.69 -15.81 -4.07
CA ARG A 65 9.34 -15.56 -3.53
C ARG A 65 9.42 -15.30 -2.03
N LEU A 66 9.74 -14.07 -1.68
CA LEU A 66 9.77 -13.64 -0.29
C LEU A 66 8.33 -13.59 0.27
N PRO A 67 8.10 -14.06 1.51
CA PRO A 67 6.80 -13.93 2.15
C PRO A 67 6.36 -12.46 2.19
N LEU A 68 5.14 -12.18 1.72
CA LEU A 68 4.55 -10.84 1.71
C LEU A 68 5.35 -9.78 0.92
N ALA A 69 6.11 -10.16 -0.10
CA ALA A 69 6.91 -9.24 -0.92
C ALA A 69 6.09 -8.04 -1.45
N GLU A 70 4.94 -8.29 -2.05
CA GLU A 70 4.07 -7.24 -2.59
C GLU A 70 3.49 -6.33 -1.50
N VAL A 71 3.20 -6.91 -0.33
CA VAL A 71 2.77 -6.14 0.86
C VAL A 71 3.89 -5.22 1.33
N ASP A 72 5.14 -5.69 1.33
CA ASP A 72 6.32 -4.89 1.68
C ASP A 72 6.56 -3.77 0.64
N GLU A 73 6.33 -4.03 -0.66
CA GLU A 73 6.43 -3.01 -1.71
C GLU A 73 5.39 -1.89 -1.54
N VAL A 74 4.14 -2.27 -1.22
CA VAL A 74 3.08 -1.28 -0.98
C VAL A 74 3.33 -0.51 0.31
N GLU A 75 3.82 -1.16 1.38
CA GLU A 75 4.25 -0.47 2.60
C GLU A 75 5.33 0.58 2.30
N ALA A 76 6.36 0.22 1.53
CA ALA A 76 7.41 1.16 1.13
C ALA A 76 6.87 2.32 0.27
N ALA A 77 5.91 2.05 -0.61
CA ALA A 77 5.24 3.09 -1.39
C ALA A 77 4.46 4.05 -0.48
N ILE A 78 3.75 3.53 0.53
CA ILE A 78 3.05 4.32 1.54
C ILE A 78 4.05 5.17 2.32
N GLU A 79 5.13 4.59 2.85
CA GLU A 79 6.16 5.33 3.60
C GLU A 79 6.74 6.50 2.78
N ARG A 80 7.04 6.27 1.50
CA ARG A 80 7.53 7.32 0.58
C ARG A 80 6.53 8.45 0.37
N LEU A 81 5.23 8.14 0.43
CA LEU A 81 4.14 9.11 0.29
C LEU A 81 3.73 9.75 1.62
N THR A 82 4.26 9.24 2.74
CA THR A 82 3.96 9.68 4.11
C THR A 82 4.97 10.72 4.69
N PRO A 83 5.46 11.75 3.98
CA PRO A 83 5.94 12.94 4.67
C PRO A 83 4.81 13.97 4.74
N GLY A 84 3.98 13.92 5.78
CA GLY A 84 3.17 15.06 6.29
C GLY A 84 2.18 15.74 5.33
N ARG A 85 1.89 15.18 4.15
CA ARG A 85 1.06 15.85 3.13
C ARG A 85 -0.42 15.71 3.46
N ARG A 86 -1.14 16.84 3.34
CA ARG A 86 -2.60 16.92 3.52
C ARG A 86 -3.32 16.45 2.25
N PRO A 87 -4.59 15.99 2.35
CA PRO A 87 -5.35 15.50 1.19
C PRO A 87 -5.48 16.47 0.01
N TRP A 88 -5.37 17.78 0.25
CA TRP A 88 -5.52 18.86 -0.74
C TRP A 88 -4.20 19.48 -1.23
N ALA A 89 -3.05 18.93 -0.80
CA ALA A 89 -1.73 19.49 -1.07
C ALA A 89 -0.77 18.39 -1.56
N TYR A 90 -1.12 17.72 -2.66
CA TYR A 90 -0.25 16.68 -3.22
C TYR A 90 1.04 17.29 -3.76
N PHE A 91 0.96 18.37 -4.54
CA PHE A 91 2.05 19.24 -4.94
C PHE A 91 2.20 20.46 -4.04
N GLY A 92 1.18 20.80 -3.25
CA GLY A 92 1.24 21.92 -2.29
C GLY A 92 1.35 23.27 -2.97
N ALA A 93 0.65 23.45 -4.09
CA ALA A 93 0.68 24.68 -4.89
C ALA A 93 0.07 25.90 -4.17
N PHE A 94 -0.62 25.68 -3.05
CA PHE A 94 -1.26 26.70 -2.23
C PHE A 94 -0.74 26.58 -0.79
N ALA A 95 -0.66 27.70 -0.07
CA ALA A 95 0.06 27.81 1.20
C ALA A 95 -0.32 26.71 2.22
N THR A 96 0.67 26.31 3.02
CA THR A 96 0.69 25.05 3.79
C THR A 96 -0.38 24.90 4.86
N ASP A 97 -1.07 25.98 5.25
CA ASP A 97 -1.85 26.03 6.49
C ASP A 97 -3.33 26.38 6.29
N THR A 98 -3.74 26.80 5.08
CA THR A 98 -5.11 27.27 4.82
C THR A 98 -5.57 26.87 3.41
N GLU A 99 -6.80 26.36 3.30
CA GLU A 99 -7.44 26.19 1.99
C GLU A 99 -7.47 27.56 1.29
N PRO A 100 -6.96 27.67 0.06
CA PRO A 100 -6.93 28.94 -0.66
C PRO A 100 -8.34 29.51 -0.75
N SER A 101 -8.48 30.79 -0.41
CA SER A 101 -9.78 31.45 -0.40
C SER A 101 -10.40 31.40 -1.79
N PRO A 102 -11.73 31.27 -1.92
CA PRO A 102 -12.41 31.43 -3.19
C PRO A 102 -11.98 32.72 -3.90
N GLU A 103 -11.69 33.82 -3.18
CA GLU A 103 -11.16 35.07 -3.77
C GLU A 103 -9.76 34.95 -4.38
N GLU A 104 -8.87 34.12 -3.81
CA GLU A 104 -7.49 33.92 -4.32
C GLU A 104 -7.47 33.12 -5.64
N THR A 105 -8.56 32.39 -5.90
CA THR A 105 -8.72 31.52 -7.06
C THR A 105 -9.79 32.03 -8.03
N GLU A 106 -10.71 32.88 -7.58
CA GLU A 106 -11.85 33.38 -8.36
C GLU A 106 -11.40 34.10 -9.62
N THR A 107 -10.34 34.88 -9.48
CA THR A 107 -9.81 35.72 -10.55
C THR A 107 -9.00 34.97 -11.61
N ARG A 108 -8.63 33.70 -11.39
CA ARG A 108 -7.77 32.95 -12.33
C ARG A 108 -8.27 31.52 -12.52
N THR A 109 -8.98 31.29 -13.62
CA THR A 109 -9.40 29.97 -14.13
C THR A 109 -8.28 28.93 -14.07
N THR A 110 -7.06 29.33 -14.42
CA THR A 110 -5.86 28.48 -14.37
C THR A 110 -5.49 28.03 -12.95
N LEU A 111 -5.69 28.88 -11.93
CA LEU A 111 -5.41 28.53 -10.53
C LEU A 111 -6.47 27.56 -9.98
N LYS A 112 -7.74 27.75 -10.33
CA LYS A 112 -8.82 26.78 -10.01
C LYS A 112 -8.54 25.41 -10.64
N ALA A 113 -8.10 25.40 -11.90
CA ALA A 113 -7.73 24.17 -12.58
C ALA A 113 -6.54 23.48 -11.90
N ALA A 114 -5.52 24.23 -11.49
CA ALA A 114 -4.36 23.69 -10.77
C ALA A 114 -4.75 23.02 -9.44
N GLN A 115 -5.69 23.61 -8.68
CA GLN A 115 -6.21 23.01 -7.43
C GLN A 115 -6.96 21.72 -7.65
N LEU A 116 -7.88 21.72 -8.63
CA LEU A 116 -8.67 20.55 -8.96
C LEU A 116 -7.78 19.42 -9.44
N VAL A 117 -6.78 19.71 -10.27
CA VAL A 117 -5.80 18.72 -10.74
C VAL A 117 -4.96 18.19 -9.58
N ASP A 118 -4.46 19.05 -8.68
CA ASP A 118 -3.64 18.63 -7.53
C ASP A 118 -4.42 17.66 -6.62
N ARG A 119 -5.66 18.04 -6.29
CA ARG A 119 -6.56 17.22 -5.47
C ARG A 119 -6.87 15.89 -6.16
N LEU A 120 -7.33 15.91 -7.40
CA LEU A 120 -7.71 14.71 -8.14
C LEU A 120 -6.51 13.76 -8.37
N ALA A 121 -5.31 14.29 -8.58
CA ALA A 121 -4.09 13.51 -8.68
C ALA A 121 -3.74 12.84 -7.35
N GLY A 122 -3.79 13.58 -6.24
CA GLY A 122 -3.59 13.02 -4.90
C GLY A 122 -4.60 11.93 -4.57
N ASP A 123 -5.87 12.19 -4.87
CA ASP A 123 -6.97 11.24 -4.70
C ASP A 123 -6.77 9.96 -5.54
N LEU A 124 -6.29 10.08 -6.78
CA LEU A 124 -6.01 8.95 -7.65
C LEU A 124 -4.84 8.12 -7.14
N VAL A 125 -3.76 8.76 -6.69
CA VAL A 125 -2.59 8.09 -6.11
C VAL A 125 -3.00 7.26 -4.89
N HIS A 126 -3.78 7.83 -3.97
CA HIS A 126 -4.30 7.10 -2.81
C HIS A 126 -5.16 5.90 -3.22
N GLY A 127 -6.07 6.06 -4.19
CA GLY A 127 -6.90 4.97 -4.69
C GLY A 127 -6.08 3.83 -5.32
N LEU A 128 -5.03 4.17 -6.08
CA LEU A 128 -4.14 3.18 -6.69
C LEU A 128 -3.35 2.38 -5.64
N ILE A 129 -2.91 3.03 -4.56
CA ILE A 129 -2.23 2.37 -3.45
C ILE A 129 -3.19 1.48 -2.69
N GLY A 130 -4.40 1.94 -2.40
CA GLY A 130 -5.45 1.12 -1.78
C GLY A 130 -5.78 -0.11 -2.63
N ARG A 131 -5.82 0.03 -3.96
CA ARG A 131 -5.98 -1.10 -4.88
C ARG A 131 -4.79 -2.06 -4.85
N ALA A 132 -3.57 -1.54 -4.90
CA ALA A 132 -2.36 -2.37 -4.84
C ALA A 132 -2.27 -3.13 -3.50
N ALA A 133 -2.64 -2.47 -2.40
CA ALA A 133 -2.77 -3.10 -1.08
C ALA A 133 -3.76 -4.26 -1.08
N ALA A 134 -4.94 -4.08 -1.68
CA ALA A 134 -5.95 -5.13 -1.77
C ALA A 134 -5.45 -6.35 -2.58
N LEU A 135 -4.79 -6.11 -3.72
CA LEU A 135 -4.22 -7.18 -4.55
C LEU A 135 -3.09 -7.93 -3.81
N ALA A 136 -2.17 -7.20 -3.17
CA ALA A 136 -1.07 -7.81 -2.42
C ALA A 136 -1.57 -8.69 -1.26
N VAL A 137 -2.69 -8.32 -0.63
CA VAL A 137 -3.33 -9.14 0.43
C VAL A 137 -3.96 -10.41 -0.15
N GLU A 138 -4.55 -10.32 -1.33
CA GLU A 138 -5.16 -11.46 -2.04
C GLU A 138 -4.10 -12.44 -2.55
N ASP A 139 -3.07 -11.96 -3.24
CA ASP A 139 -1.98 -12.78 -3.77
C ASP A 139 -1.18 -13.46 -2.63
N GLY A 140 -1.04 -12.77 -1.50
CA GLY A 140 -0.42 -13.27 -0.28
C GLY A 140 -1.34 -14.05 0.68
N ALA A 141 -2.54 -14.47 0.29
CA ALA A 141 -3.60 -14.93 1.21
C ALA A 141 -3.17 -15.98 2.26
N ALA A 142 -2.30 -16.92 1.88
CA ALA A 142 -1.79 -17.93 2.81
C ALA A 142 -0.92 -17.32 3.93
N TRP A 143 -0.11 -16.32 3.58
CA TRP A 143 0.77 -15.59 4.48
C TRP A 143 0.00 -14.58 5.32
N THR A 144 -0.93 -13.83 4.72
CA THR A 144 -1.68 -12.76 5.39
C THR A 144 -2.43 -13.30 6.60
N LYS A 145 -3.14 -14.43 6.46
CA LYS A 145 -3.85 -15.06 7.57
C LYS A 145 -2.96 -15.39 8.78
N GLN A 146 -1.70 -15.77 8.55
CA GLN A 146 -0.78 -16.09 9.65
C GLN A 146 -0.11 -14.85 10.22
N ALA A 147 0.29 -13.93 9.33
CA ALA A 147 0.88 -12.64 9.67
C ALA A 147 -0.08 -11.76 10.50
N GLU A 148 -1.39 -11.82 10.23
CA GLU A 148 -2.41 -11.15 11.03
C GLU A 148 -2.44 -11.64 12.48
N LYS A 149 -2.32 -12.95 12.70
CA LYS A 149 -2.35 -13.54 14.06
C LYS A 149 -1.17 -13.10 14.92
N ILE A 150 -0.05 -12.77 14.30
CA ILE A 150 1.18 -12.32 14.99
C ILE A 150 1.31 -10.79 14.99
N GLY A 151 0.33 -10.06 14.45
CA GLY A 151 0.29 -8.60 14.48
C GLY A 151 1.35 -7.93 13.60
N ASP A 152 1.62 -8.48 12.42
CA ASP A 152 2.64 -7.93 11.50
C ASP A 152 2.41 -6.43 11.23
N GLY A 153 3.50 -5.66 11.31
CA GLY A 153 3.46 -4.20 11.14
C GLY A 153 3.01 -3.78 9.74
N ALA A 154 3.43 -4.49 8.70
CA ALA A 154 3.15 -4.15 7.31
C ALA A 154 1.65 -4.24 7.01
N LEU A 155 1.01 -5.31 7.49
CA LEU A 155 -0.44 -5.47 7.37
C LEU A 155 -1.21 -4.43 8.19
N ARG A 156 -0.71 -4.01 9.35
CA ARG A 156 -1.29 -2.91 10.12
C ARG A 156 -1.17 -1.57 9.40
N THR A 157 -0.06 -1.32 8.72
CA THR A 157 0.13 -0.12 7.89
C THR A 157 -0.82 -0.13 6.69
N LEU A 158 -0.93 -1.25 5.98
CA LEU A 158 -1.86 -1.42 4.86
C LEU A 158 -3.31 -1.22 5.27
N ARG A 159 -3.76 -1.86 6.37
CA ARG A 159 -5.12 -1.68 6.89
C ARG A 159 -5.40 -0.20 7.17
N ARG A 160 -4.49 0.51 7.85
CA ARG A 160 -4.67 1.94 8.10
C ARG A 160 -4.89 2.73 6.82
N VAL A 161 -4.17 2.43 5.74
CA VAL A 161 -4.35 3.12 4.45
C VAL A 161 -5.67 2.76 3.80
N CYS A 162 -6.08 1.49 3.85
CA CYS A 162 -7.36 1.05 3.31
C CYS A 162 -8.56 1.67 4.05
N PHE A 163 -8.50 1.77 5.39
CA PHE A 163 -9.60 2.27 6.21
C PHE A 163 -9.61 3.79 6.42
N ALA A 164 -8.45 4.46 6.36
CA ALA A 164 -8.38 5.93 6.45
C ALA A 164 -9.14 6.63 5.31
N ALA A 165 -9.35 5.94 4.19
CA ALA A 165 -10.13 6.44 3.06
C ALA A 165 -11.65 6.21 3.19
N SER A 166 -12.11 5.26 4.01
CA SER A 166 -13.53 4.90 4.17
C SER A 166 -14.19 5.45 5.44
N GLY A 167 -13.44 6.00 6.39
CA GLY A 167 -14.00 6.74 7.53
C GLY A 167 -14.56 5.88 8.67
N SER A 168 -14.44 4.55 8.66
CA SER A 168 -14.72 3.69 9.82
C SER A 168 -13.97 2.35 9.69
N GLU A 169 -13.54 1.77 10.82
CA GLU A 169 -13.00 0.39 10.90
C GLU A 169 -14.12 -0.68 10.93
N ASP A 170 -15.39 -0.27 11.09
CA ASP A 170 -16.53 -1.16 11.40
C ASP A 170 -17.43 -1.50 10.20
N ASP A 171 -17.32 -0.77 9.09
CA ASP A 171 -18.05 -1.11 7.86
C ASP A 171 -17.22 -2.07 7.00
N ALA A 172 -17.45 -3.37 7.23
CA ALA A 172 -16.76 -4.49 6.61
C ALA A 172 -17.18 -4.75 5.15
N GLU A 173 -17.15 -3.73 4.29
CA GLU A 173 -17.10 -3.91 2.85
C GLU A 173 -15.74 -3.43 2.34
N SER A 174 -14.97 -4.35 1.75
CA SER A 174 -13.74 -4.01 1.02
C SER A 174 -14.07 -2.89 0.03
N PRO A 175 -13.41 -1.72 0.12
CA PRO A 175 -13.70 -0.63 -0.78
C PRO A 175 -13.55 -1.10 -2.22
N ASP A 176 -14.50 -0.76 -3.09
CA ASP A 176 -14.38 -1.03 -4.52
C ASP A 176 -13.36 -0.07 -5.15
N TRP A 177 -12.09 -0.35 -4.85
CA TRP A 177 -10.95 0.43 -5.29
C TRP A 177 -10.87 0.53 -6.79
N LYS A 178 -11.32 -0.51 -7.51
CA LYS A 178 -11.34 -0.53 -8.96
C LYS A 178 -12.27 0.56 -9.49
N ASN A 179 -13.51 0.61 -9.00
CA ASN A 179 -14.48 1.61 -9.45
C ASN A 179 -14.14 3.02 -8.93
N GLU A 180 -13.57 3.14 -7.73
CA GLU A 180 -13.11 4.43 -7.20
C GLU A 180 -11.97 5.02 -8.04
N VAL A 181 -10.94 4.22 -8.33
CA VAL A 181 -9.82 4.61 -9.21
C VAL A 181 -10.34 4.99 -10.59
N LEU A 182 -11.26 4.20 -11.15
CA LEU A 182 -11.84 4.49 -12.46
C LEU A 182 -12.59 5.83 -12.47
N ARG A 183 -13.43 6.08 -11.46
CA ARG A 183 -14.19 7.33 -11.32
C ARG A 183 -13.26 8.54 -11.22
N ARG A 184 -12.22 8.46 -10.38
CA ARG A 184 -11.23 9.53 -10.20
C ARG A 184 -10.42 9.81 -11.47
N ALA A 185 -9.99 8.76 -12.17
CA ALA A 185 -9.27 8.89 -13.43
C ALA A 185 -10.12 9.57 -14.52
N MET A 186 -11.41 9.22 -14.62
CA MET A 186 -12.33 9.89 -15.53
C MET A 186 -12.55 11.37 -15.18
N ALA A 187 -12.70 11.69 -13.89
CA ALA A 187 -12.85 13.08 -13.44
C ALA A 187 -11.61 13.92 -13.78
N LEU A 188 -10.40 13.41 -13.54
CA LEU A 188 -9.16 14.08 -13.91
C LEU A 188 -9.06 14.30 -15.42
N SER A 189 -9.39 13.29 -16.22
CA SER A 189 -9.41 13.40 -17.69
C SER A 189 -10.37 14.49 -18.17
N SER A 190 -11.56 14.60 -17.57
CA SER A 190 -12.55 15.63 -17.91
C SER A 190 -12.08 17.05 -17.55
N VAL A 191 -11.46 17.23 -16.38
CA VAL A 191 -10.90 18.52 -15.97
C VAL A 191 -9.78 18.94 -16.91
N VAL A 192 -8.85 18.03 -17.22
CA VAL A 192 -7.74 18.32 -18.14
C VAL A 192 -8.26 18.64 -19.55
N SER A 193 -9.25 17.90 -20.04
CA SER A 193 -9.86 18.17 -21.36
C SER A 193 -10.52 19.55 -21.43
N THR A 194 -11.19 19.97 -20.35
CA THR A 194 -11.79 21.31 -20.23
C THR A 194 -10.72 22.39 -20.19
N LEU A 195 -9.62 22.15 -19.49
CA LEU A 195 -8.50 23.09 -19.45
C LEU A 195 -7.90 23.28 -20.85
N VAL A 196 -7.70 22.19 -21.61
CA VAL A 196 -7.21 22.25 -22.99
C VAL A 196 -8.13 23.12 -23.85
N THR A 197 -9.44 22.90 -23.82
CA THR A 197 -10.38 23.67 -24.64
C THR A 197 -10.42 25.15 -24.25
N THR A 198 -10.32 25.47 -22.95
CA THR A 198 -10.25 26.87 -22.50
C THR A 198 -8.98 27.58 -22.96
N LEU A 199 -7.83 26.91 -22.92
CA LEU A 199 -6.56 27.48 -23.37
C LEU A 199 -6.50 27.64 -24.89
N GLU A 200 -7.09 26.72 -25.65
CA GLU A 200 -7.24 26.86 -27.10
C GLU A 200 -8.10 28.06 -27.48
N ALA A 201 -9.23 28.27 -26.77
CA ALA A 201 -10.10 29.42 -26.99
C ALA A 201 -9.41 30.76 -26.68
N GLU A 202 -8.67 30.86 -25.57
CA GLU A 202 -7.87 32.04 -25.23
C GLU A 202 -6.78 32.34 -26.28
N GLY A 203 -6.20 31.31 -26.90
CA GLY A 203 -5.22 31.44 -27.99
C GLY A 203 -5.81 31.96 -29.31
N GLN A 204 -7.11 31.77 -29.54
CA GLN A 204 -7.83 32.24 -30.73
C GLN A 204 -8.38 33.68 -30.60
N GLU A 205 -8.50 34.21 -29.39
CA GLU A 205 -8.96 35.58 -29.11
C GLU A 205 -7.86 36.66 -29.20
N LEU A 206 -6.63 36.31 -29.59
CA LEU A 206 -5.57 37.26 -29.92
C LEU A 206 -5.45 37.48 -31.45
N PRO A 207 -6.32 38.29 -32.10
CA PRO A 207 -6.09 38.72 -33.47
C PRO A 207 -4.98 39.79 -33.48
N GLY A 208 -4.06 39.66 -34.42
CA GLY A 208 -2.89 40.52 -34.54
C GLY A 208 -3.24 41.99 -34.65
N ASP A 209 -2.82 42.76 -33.66
CA ASP A 209 -2.65 44.20 -33.78
C ASP A 209 -1.18 44.57 -33.64
N ILE A 210 -0.37 44.15 -34.62
CA ILE A 210 0.87 44.85 -34.99
C ILE A 210 1.05 44.73 -36.50
N ARG A 211 0.54 45.71 -37.25
CA ARG A 211 1.24 46.37 -38.39
C ARG A 211 0.25 47.22 -39.19
N GLY A 212 0.53 48.53 -39.24
CA GLY A 212 -0.02 49.44 -40.25
C GLY A 212 -0.22 50.84 -39.73
#